data_AF-A0A1I2JSF2-F1
#
_entry.id   AF-A0A1I2JSF2-F1
#
_cell.length_a   1.000
_cell.length_b   1.000
_cell.length_c   1.000
_cell.angle_alpha   90.00
_cell.angle_beta   90.00
_cell.angle_gamma   90.00
#
_symmetry.space_group_name_H-M   'P 1'
#
loop_
_entity.id
_entity.type
_entity.pdbx_description
1 polymer ?
#
loop_
_entity_poly.entity_id
_entity_poly.type
_entity_poly.pdbx_seq_one_letter_code
_entity_poly.pdbx_strand_id
1 'polypeptide(L)' 'MAAEEHHEEVYAPDQLKPGNRKRAQKGAIISAVILLLFFWGNQQGNTEKVWLVVLAIGLVAIIIGDAILRRSGLRPNDQ' A
#
# COMPACT_ATOMS: atom_id res chain seq x y z
N MET A 1 37.77 -29.01 -5.11
CA MET A 1 36.44 -28.50 -4.72
C MET A 1 36.56 -27.00 -4.61
N ALA A 2 36.05 -26.26 -5.58
CA ALA A 2 35.97 -24.81 -5.47
C ALA A 2 34.90 -24.50 -4.41
N ALA A 3 35.25 -23.66 -3.44
CA ALA A 3 34.28 -23.17 -2.46
C ALA A 3 33.22 -22.36 -3.21
N GLU A 4 31.96 -22.68 -2.99
CA GLU A 4 30.83 -21.96 -3.55
C GLU A 4 30.75 -20.61 -2.82
N GLU A 5 31.35 -19.57 -3.40
CA GLU A 5 31.27 -18.21 -2.87
C GLU A 5 29.84 -17.68 -3.04
N HIS A 6 29.06 -17.73 -1.95
CA HIS A 6 27.77 -17.06 -1.87
C HIS A 6 27.98 -15.54 -1.76
N HIS A 7 28.08 -14.88 -2.91
CA HIS A 7 27.95 -13.43 -2.98
C HIS A 7 26.46 -13.06 -2.88
N GLU A 8 26.00 -12.58 -1.72
CA GLU A 8 24.71 -11.89 -1.65
C GLU A 8 24.82 -10.58 -2.43
N GLU A 9 23.97 -10.40 -3.44
CA GLU A 9 23.84 -9.13 -4.14
C GLU A 9 23.24 -8.09 -3.19
N VAL A 10 24.11 -7.29 -2.57
CA VAL A 10 23.70 -6.18 -1.71
C VAL A 10 23.36 -4.98 -2.59
N TYR A 11 22.07 -4.71 -2.76
CA TYR A 11 21.59 -3.52 -3.46
C TYR A 11 21.53 -2.31 -2.54
N ALA A 12 22.13 -1.20 -2.96
CA ALA A 12 21.96 0.08 -2.31
C ALA A 12 20.55 0.66 -2.62
N PRO A 13 19.93 1.44 -1.72
CA PRO A 13 18.55 1.92 -1.89
C PRO A 13 18.30 2.71 -3.18
N ASP A 14 19.33 3.40 -3.70
CA ASP A 14 19.33 4.16 -4.95
C ASP A 14 19.35 3.26 -6.20
N GLN A 15 19.78 2.01 -6.07
CA GLN A 15 19.74 1.02 -7.16
C GLN A 15 18.34 0.42 -7.33
N LEU A 16 17.45 0.57 -6.35
CA LEU A 16 16.08 0.10 -6.42
C LEU A 16 15.23 1.10 -7.21
N LYS A 17 14.58 0.61 -8.27
CA LYS A 17 13.66 1.44 -9.04
C LYS A 17 12.48 1.89 -8.15
N PRO A 18 12.13 3.18 -8.13
CA PRO A 18 10.99 3.66 -7.37
C PRO A 18 9.69 2.95 -7.79
N GLY A 19 8.85 2.65 -6.81
CA GLY A 19 7.58 1.95 -7.00
C GLY A 19 6.57 2.77 -7.81
N ASN A 20 5.66 2.09 -8.51
CA ASN A 20 4.64 2.78 -9.31
C ASN A 20 3.49 3.28 -8.44
N ARG A 21 3.53 4.56 -8.09
CA ARG A 21 2.51 5.23 -7.27
C ARG A 21 1.08 5.07 -7.79
N LYS A 22 0.86 5.23 -9.11
CA LYS A 22 -0.49 5.12 -9.69
C LYS A 22 -1.05 3.70 -9.52
N ARG A 23 -0.18 2.68 -9.59
CA ARG A 23 -0.57 1.28 -9.32
C ARG A 23 -0.90 1.08 -7.85
N ALA A 24 -0.10 1.64 -6.94
CA ALA A 24 -0.38 1.57 -5.50
C ALA A 24 -1.72 2.24 -5.13
N GLN A 25 -2.00 3.44 -5.66
CA GLN A 25 -3.27 4.14 -5.43
C GLN A 25 -4.47 3.34 -5.95
N LYS A 26 -4.37 2.78 -7.17
CA LYS A 26 -5.42 1.90 -7.71
C LYS A 26 -5.61 0.66 -6.84
N GLY A 27 -4.52 0.03 -6.42
CA GLY A 27 -4.55 -1.12 -5.51
C GLY A 27 -5.29 -0.81 -4.22
N ALA A 28 -4.94 0.30 -3.56
CA ALA A 28 -5.60 0.74 -2.33
C ALA A 28 -7.10 1.02 -2.53
N ILE A 29 -7.50 1.66 -3.63
CA ILE A 29 -8.93 1.89 -3.95
C ILE A 29 -9.65 0.56 -4.17
N ILE A 30 -9.08 -0.35 -4.97
CA ILE A 30 -9.66 -1.67 -5.23
C ILE A 30 -9.82 -2.46 -3.92
N SER A 31 -8.79 -2.48 -3.08
CA SER A 31 -8.83 -3.12 -1.77
C SER A 31 -9.91 -2.53 -0.86
N ALA A 32 -10.05 -1.19 -0.82
CA ALA A 32 -11.09 -0.54 -0.04
C ALA A 32 -12.50 -0.94 -0.51
N VAL A 33 -12.72 -0.99 -1.84
CA VAL A 33 -13.99 -1.45 -2.41
C VAL A 33 -14.26 -2.91 -2.03
N ILE A 34 -13.26 -3.80 -2.16
CA ILE A 34 -13.39 -5.21 -1.79
C ILE A 34 -13.75 -5.36 -0.31
N LEU A 35 -13.09 -4.63 0.59
CA LEU A 35 -13.41 -4.64 2.03
C LEU A 35 -14.88 -4.27 2.29
N LEU A 36 -15.41 -3.28 1.57
CA LEU A 36 -16.82 -2.90 1.69
C LEU A 36 -17.77 -3.94 1.10
N LEU A 37 -17.36 -4.71 0.08
CA LEU A 37 -18.17 -5.81 -0.44
C LEU A 37 -18.39 -6.93 0.59
N PHE A 38 -17.50 -7.09 1.57
CA PHE A 38 -17.70 -8.05 2.67
C PHE A 38 -18.88 -7.72 3.59
N PHE A 39 -19.53 -6.56 3.43
CA PHE A 39 -20.82 -6.29 4.08
C PHE A 39 -21.94 -7.18 3.52
N TRP A 40 -21.81 -7.65 2.28
CA TRP A 40 -22.71 -8.63 1.68
C TRP A 40 -22.27 -10.03 2.08
N GLY A 41 -22.74 -10.49 3.25
CA GLY A 41 -22.45 -11.82 3.76
C GLY A 41 -23.28 -12.15 4.99
N ASN A 42 -23.25 -13.42 5.40
CA ASN A 42 -23.97 -13.89 6.58
C ASN A 42 -23.18 -13.62 7.88
N GLN A 43 -22.90 -12.34 8.16
CA GLN A 43 -22.20 -11.90 9.36
C GLN A 43 -23.21 -11.45 10.41
N GLN A 44 -23.21 -12.11 11.57
CA GLN A 44 -24.04 -11.71 12.71
C GLN A 44 -23.38 -10.63 13.59
N GLY A 45 -22.04 -10.61 13.62
CA GLY A 45 -21.27 -9.64 14.39
C GLY A 45 -21.19 -8.26 13.73
N ASN A 46 -21.09 -7.23 14.58
CA ASN A 46 -20.81 -5.85 14.16
C ASN A 46 -19.33 -5.48 14.31
N THR A 47 -18.57 -6.23 15.10
CA THR A 47 -17.13 -5.98 15.32
C THR A 47 -16.36 -6.07 14.01
N GLU A 48 -16.65 -7.06 13.18
CA GLU A 48 -16.05 -7.27 11.87
C GLU A 48 -16.37 -6.10 10.93
N LYS A 49 -17.62 -5.63 10.93
CA LYS A 49 -18.06 -4.49 10.12
C LYS A 49 -17.33 -3.20 10.49
N VAL A 50 -17.11 -2.96 11.79
CA VAL A 50 -16.32 -1.82 12.26
C VAL A 50 -14.90 -1.88 11.70
N TRP A 51 -14.25 -3.04 11.78
CA TRP A 51 -12.89 -3.20 11.25
C TRP A 51 -12.82 -3.07 9.72
N LEU A 52 -13.80 -3.59 8.98
CA LEU A 52 -13.88 -3.41 7.52
C LEU A 52 -13.96 -1.93 7.14
N VAL A 53 -14.76 -1.14 7.86
CA VAL A 53 -14.91 0.30 7.63
C VAL A 53 -13.63 1.04 8.02
N VAL A 54 -13.06 0.76 9.18
CA VAL A 54 -11.82 1.39 9.64
C VAL A 54 -10.68 1.16 8.65
N LEU A 55 -10.53 -0.06 8.14
CA LEU A 55 -9.50 -0.38 7.15
C LEU A 55 -9.77 0.30 5.80
N ALA A 56 -11.02 0.30 5.32
CA ALA A 56 -11.37 0.97 4.07
C ALA A 56 -11.12 2.49 4.15
N ILE A 57 -11.53 3.14 5.26
CA ILE A 57 -11.26 4.55 5.51
C ILE A 57 -9.75 4.80 5.62
N GLY A 58 -9.01 3.93 6.33
CA GLY A 58 -7.57 4.03 6.46
C GLY A 58 -6.83 4.04 5.12
N LEU A 59 -7.20 3.15 4.19
CA LEU A 59 -6.65 3.13 2.83
C LEU A 59 -6.91 4.43 2.07
N VAL A 60 -8.14 4.95 2.16
CA VAL A 60 -8.51 6.22 1.52
C VAL A 60 -7.76 7.39 2.15
N ALA A 61 -7.64 7.42 3.48
CA ALA A 61 -6.92 8.44 4.22
C ALA A 61 -5.43 8.48 3.85
N ILE A 62 -4.79 7.32 3.62
CA ILE A 62 -3.41 7.25 3.14
C ILE A 62 -3.26 7.91 1.76
N ILE A 63 -4.18 7.67 0.82
CA ILE A 63 -4.15 8.29 -0.51
C ILE A 63 -4.31 9.81 -0.41
N ILE A 64 -5.25 10.26 0.41
CA ILE A 64 -5.48 11.70 0.65
C ILE A 64 -4.24 12.33 1.31
N GLY A 65 -3.67 11.67 2.31
CA GLY A 65 -2.43 12.08 2.97
C GLY A 65 -1.27 12.21 1.99
N ASP A 66 -1.04 11.21 1.12
CA ASP A 66 -0.04 11.26 0.06
C ASP A 66 -0.25 12.47 -0.87
N ALA A 67 -1.50 12.75 -1.25
CA ALA A 67 -1.82 13.89 -2.10
C ALA A 67 -1.55 15.24 -1.42
N ILE A 68 -1.92 15.37 -0.13
CA ILE A 68 -1.65 16.58 0.66
C ILE A 68 -0.15 16.80 0.81
N LEU A 69 0.61 15.76 1.20
CA LEU A 69 2.05 15.85 1.42
C LEU A 69 2.78 16.30 0.15
N ARG A 70 2.41 15.72 -1.00
CA ARG A 70 2.98 16.10 -2.30
C ARG A 70 2.61 17.51 -2.72
N ARG A 71 1.38 17.93 -2.44
CA ARG A 71 0.96 19.33 -2.69
C ARG A 71 1.72 20.32 -1.81
N SER A 72 2.06 19.93 -0.58
CA SER A 72 2.85 20.74 0.35
C SER A 72 4.36 20.74 0.06
N GLY A 73 4.81 20.07 -1.01
CA GLY A 73 6.20 20.12 -1.46
C GLY A 73 7.04 18.89 -1.12
N LEU A 74 6.42 17.79 -0.63
CA LEU A 74 7.10 16.50 -0.60
C LEU A 74 7.40 16.07 -2.05
N ARG A 75 8.66 16.26 -2.47
CA ARG A 75 9.13 15.88 -3.80
C ARG A 75 9.29 14.35 -3.84
N PRO A 76 8.90 13.70 -4.95
CA PRO A 76 9.29 12.31 -5.17
C PRO A 76 10.83 12.22 -5.14
N ASN A 77 11.39 11.26 -4.40
CA ASN A 77 12.82 10.92 -4.51
C ASN A 77 13.14 10.22 -5.85
N ASP A 78 12.13 10.05 -6.68
CA ASP A 78 12.10 9.38 -7.97
C ASP A 78 12.59 10.29 -9.14
N GLN A 79 13.02 11.52 -8.86
CA GLN A 79 13.49 12.50 -9.87
C GLN A 79 15.01 12.56 -9.95
#